data_AF-A0A7S1X383-F1
#
_entry.id   AF-A0A7S1X383-F1
#
_cell.length_a   1.000
_cell.length_b   1.000
_cell.length_c   1.000
_cell.angle_alpha   90.00
_cell.angle_beta   90.00
_cell.angle_gamma   90.00
#
_symmetry.space_group_name_H-M   'P 1'
#
loop_
_entity.id
_entity.type
_entity.pdbx_description
1 polymer ?
#
loop_
_entity_poly.entity_id
_entity_poly.type
_entity_poly.pdbx_seq_one_letter_code
_entity_poly.pdbx_strand_id
1 'polypeptide(L)'
;SKSNRKELHAIGGRIKYLVDSPEEIWGCLDTTEYLEAAWRYLRACEVHKLLTTPSGTYVKSGLMRRFPLLRHQWPTVEKFRGQIVDRVTHRLSSEAQISANESAVALAAAASLKGLDSAAVLAFFLEQRCTWVSAHLSAAAGGAQAGAESVTDVLLEVAAAVQLGMCLTGELF
;
A
#
# COMPACT_ATOMS: atom_id res chain seq x y z
N SER A 1 -17.68 -18.10 -35.62
CA SER A 1 -16.38 -18.68 -35.23
C SER A 1 -16.27 -18.74 -33.71
N LYS A 2 -15.94 -19.91 -33.13
CA LYS A 2 -15.78 -20.14 -31.67
C LYS A 2 -14.70 -19.25 -31.03
N SER A 3 -13.75 -18.71 -31.81
CA SER A 3 -12.71 -17.77 -31.35
C SER A 3 -13.29 -16.46 -30.82
N ASN A 4 -14.27 -15.90 -31.55
CA ASN A 4 -14.84 -14.58 -31.25
C ASN A 4 -15.59 -14.55 -29.89
N ARG A 5 -16.20 -15.67 -29.49
CA ARG A 5 -16.85 -15.79 -28.17
C ARG A 5 -15.83 -15.87 -27.03
N LYS A 6 -14.73 -16.60 -27.20
CA LYS A 6 -13.68 -16.71 -26.18
C LYS A 6 -13.03 -15.35 -25.93
N GLU A 7 -12.77 -14.59 -26.98
CA GLU A 7 -12.26 -13.23 -26.89
C GLU A 7 -13.23 -12.30 -26.16
N LEU A 8 -14.54 -12.38 -26.46
CA LEU A 8 -15.55 -11.59 -25.75
C LEU A 8 -15.63 -11.95 -24.26
N HIS A 9 -15.57 -13.23 -23.90
CA HIS A 9 -15.55 -13.65 -22.49
C HIS A 9 -14.28 -13.19 -21.77
N ALA A 10 -13.11 -13.26 -22.42
CA ALA A 10 -11.85 -12.77 -21.87
C ALA A 10 -11.90 -11.25 -21.62
N ILE A 11 -12.50 -10.49 -22.54
CA ILE A 11 -12.74 -9.04 -22.35
C ILE A 11 -13.69 -8.82 -21.18
N GLY A 12 -14.84 -9.51 -21.15
CA GLY A 12 -15.83 -9.38 -20.08
C GLY A 12 -15.25 -9.65 -18.69
N GLY A 13 -14.41 -10.68 -18.55
CA GLY A 13 -13.72 -10.99 -17.31
C GLY A 13 -12.74 -9.90 -16.86
N ARG A 14 -11.98 -9.31 -17.79
CA ARG A 14 -11.06 -8.19 -17.48
C ARG A 14 -11.79 -6.92 -17.09
N ILE A 15 -12.91 -6.64 -17.77
CA ILE A 15 -13.78 -5.51 -17.41
C ILE A 15 -14.34 -5.71 -16.01
N LYS A 16 -14.89 -6.89 -15.73
CA LYS A 16 -15.39 -7.24 -14.40
C LYS A 16 -14.31 -7.08 -13.33
N TYR A 17 -13.11 -7.60 -13.59
CA TYR A 17 -11.97 -7.46 -12.68
C TYR A 17 -11.68 -5.99 -12.33
N LEU A 18 -11.66 -5.09 -13.32
CA LEU A 18 -11.43 -3.67 -13.08
C LEU A 18 -12.57 -3.00 -12.30
N VAL A 19 -13.82 -3.34 -12.62
CA VAL A 19 -15.00 -2.79 -11.94
C VAL A 19 -15.05 -3.24 -10.48
N ASP A 20 -14.68 -4.49 -10.19
CA ASP A 20 -14.67 -5.06 -8.84
C ASP A 20 -13.41 -4.64 -8.04
N SER A 21 -12.37 -4.10 -8.69
CA SER A 21 -11.08 -3.79 -8.04
C SER A 21 -11.17 -2.80 -6.89
N PRO A 22 -11.90 -1.66 -6.98
CA PRO A 22 -12.02 -0.72 -5.87
C PRO A 22 -12.56 -1.32 -4.58
N GLU A 23 -13.64 -2.10 -4.66
CA GLU A 23 -14.30 -2.69 -3.49
C GLU A 23 -13.37 -3.68 -2.78
N GLU A 24 -12.68 -4.50 -3.56
CA GLU A 24 -11.78 -5.50 -3.01
C GLU A 24 -10.49 -4.90 -2.45
N ILE A 25 -9.95 -3.85 -3.07
CA ILE A 25 -8.83 -3.11 -2.48
C ILE A 25 -9.25 -2.47 -1.16
N TRP A 26 -10.44 -1.86 -1.10
CA TRP A 26 -10.98 -1.33 0.16
C TRP A 26 -11.13 -2.41 1.23
N GLY A 27 -11.70 -3.57 0.87
CA GLY A 27 -11.82 -4.71 1.79
C GLY A 27 -10.47 -5.11 2.39
N CYS A 28 -9.43 -5.25 1.57
CA CYS A 28 -8.07 -5.52 2.04
C CYS A 28 -7.52 -4.41 2.94
N LEU A 29 -7.83 -3.13 2.68
CA LEU A 29 -7.39 -2.02 3.53
C LEU A 29 -8.07 -2.04 4.90
N ASP A 30 -9.34 -2.45 4.97
CA ASP A 30 -10.09 -2.59 6.23
C ASP A 30 -9.58 -3.77 7.08
N THR A 31 -9.11 -4.84 6.43
CA THR A 31 -8.53 -6.02 7.09
C THR A 31 -7.02 -5.94 7.29
N THR A 32 -6.38 -4.81 6.94
CA THR A 32 -4.91 -4.59 7.00
C THR A 32 -4.06 -5.49 6.09
N GLU A 33 -4.66 -6.08 5.05
CA GLU A 33 -4.00 -6.90 4.03
C GLU A 33 -3.31 -6.04 2.96
N TYR A 34 -2.32 -5.23 3.37
CA TYR A 34 -1.71 -4.22 2.51
C TYR A 34 -1.02 -4.77 1.26
N LEU A 35 -0.39 -5.94 1.36
CA LEU A 35 0.30 -6.56 0.23
C LEU A 35 -0.70 -7.05 -0.83
N GLU A 36 -1.82 -7.62 -0.40
CA GLU A 36 -2.88 -8.04 -1.32
C GLU A 36 -3.53 -6.83 -1.99
N ALA A 37 -3.78 -5.75 -1.24
CA ALA A 37 -4.25 -4.48 -1.79
C ALA A 37 -3.29 -3.93 -2.87
N ALA A 38 -1.97 -3.93 -2.59
CA ALA A 38 -0.95 -3.46 -3.52
C ALA A 38 -0.89 -4.33 -4.79
N TRP A 39 -0.90 -5.65 -4.67
CA TRP A 39 -0.86 -6.56 -5.80
C TRP A 39 -2.11 -6.47 -6.67
N ARG A 40 -3.28 -6.36 -6.05
CA ARG A 40 -4.54 -6.15 -6.76
C ARG A 40 -4.52 -4.84 -7.54
N TYR A 41 -4.05 -3.75 -6.93
CA TYR A 41 -3.86 -2.48 -7.62
C TYR A 41 -2.92 -2.61 -8.84
N LEU A 42 -1.74 -3.20 -8.66
CA LEU A 42 -0.77 -3.38 -9.75
C LEU A 42 -1.34 -4.23 -10.90
N ARG A 43 -2.06 -5.30 -10.57
CA ARG A 43 -2.75 -6.12 -11.57
C ARG A 43 -3.86 -5.35 -12.27
N ALA A 44 -4.62 -4.51 -11.57
CA ALA A 44 -5.63 -3.64 -12.18
C ALA A 44 -4.99 -2.63 -13.15
N CYS A 45 -3.83 -2.05 -12.81
CA CYS A 45 -3.05 -1.22 -13.74
C CYS A 45 -2.69 -1.99 -15.02
N GLU A 46 -2.21 -3.21 -14.90
CA GLU A 46 -1.82 -3.98 -16.07
C GLU A 46 -3.01 -4.40 -16.93
N VAL A 47 -4.11 -4.82 -16.29
CA VAL A 47 -5.37 -5.12 -16.99
C VAL A 47 -5.89 -3.89 -17.73
N HIS A 48 -5.86 -2.70 -17.10
CA HIS A 48 -6.28 -1.46 -17.73
C HIS A 48 -5.39 -1.09 -18.92
N LYS A 49 -4.06 -1.21 -18.80
CA LYS A 49 -3.13 -1.02 -19.93
C LYS A 49 -3.45 -1.97 -21.08
N LEU A 50 -3.66 -3.26 -20.81
CA LEU A 50 -4.01 -4.25 -21.83
C LEU A 50 -5.31 -3.91 -22.59
N LEU A 51 -6.29 -3.31 -21.91
CA LEU A 51 -7.56 -2.90 -22.52
C LEU A 51 -7.47 -1.57 -23.29
N THR A 52 -6.51 -0.70 -22.96
CA THR A 52 -6.35 0.64 -23.54
C THR A 52 -5.23 0.77 -24.56
N THR A 53 -4.28 -0.17 -24.60
CA THR A 53 -3.11 -0.09 -25.49
C THR A 53 -3.51 -0.20 -26.97
N PRO A 54 -3.16 0.78 -27.83
CA PRO A 54 -3.62 0.85 -29.22
C PRO A 54 -3.18 -0.30 -30.14
N SER A 55 -2.10 -1.00 -29.78
CA SER A 55 -1.60 -2.17 -30.52
C SER A 55 -2.38 -3.45 -30.24
N GLY A 56 -3.25 -3.45 -29.22
CA GLY A 56 -4.07 -4.60 -28.86
C GLY A 56 -5.24 -4.82 -29.82
N THR A 57 -5.61 -6.09 -30.02
CA THR A 57 -6.85 -6.51 -30.70
C THR A 57 -8.10 -5.81 -30.17
N TYR A 58 -8.06 -5.34 -28.91
CA TYR A 58 -9.19 -4.75 -28.19
C TYR A 58 -9.47 -3.29 -28.56
N VAL A 59 -8.46 -2.46 -28.80
CA VAL A 59 -8.68 -1.04 -29.16
C VAL A 59 -9.30 -0.90 -30.54
N LYS A 60 -8.96 -1.80 -31.47
CA LYS A 60 -9.63 -1.91 -32.79
C LYS A 60 -11.15 -2.16 -32.67
N SER A 61 -11.62 -2.69 -31.54
CA SER A 61 -13.05 -2.96 -31.29
C SER A 61 -13.83 -1.79 -30.68
N GLY A 62 -13.19 -0.64 -30.39
CA GLY A 62 -13.84 0.52 -29.80
C GLY A 62 -14.31 0.32 -28.36
N LEU A 63 -13.58 -0.49 -27.58
CA LEU A 63 -13.98 -0.93 -26.24
C LEU A 63 -14.29 0.22 -25.29
N MET A 64 -13.45 1.26 -25.25
CA MET A 64 -13.65 2.43 -24.39
C MET A 64 -14.88 3.26 -24.75
N ARG A 65 -15.36 3.17 -26.00
CA ARG A 65 -16.64 3.77 -26.43
C ARG A 65 -17.83 2.92 -26.00
N ARG A 66 -17.66 1.60 -25.93
CA ARG A 66 -18.71 0.66 -25.51
C ARG A 66 -18.87 0.57 -24.00
N PHE A 67 -17.81 0.87 -23.25
CA PHE A 67 -17.76 0.78 -21.78
C PHE A 67 -17.28 2.10 -21.16
N PRO A 68 -18.05 3.20 -21.29
CA PRO A 68 -17.69 4.51 -20.73
C PRO A 68 -17.48 4.46 -19.22
N LEU A 69 -18.10 3.50 -18.52
CA LEU A 69 -17.94 3.28 -17.10
C LEU A 69 -16.48 3.01 -16.70
N LEU A 70 -15.72 2.27 -17.52
CA LEU A 70 -14.30 1.99 -17.24
C LEU A 70 -13.48 3.27 -17.23
N ARG A 71 -13.76 4.19 -18.17
CA ARG A 71 -13.11 5.50 -18.24
C ARG A 71 -13.44 6.36 -17.00
N HIS A 72 -14.67 6.28 -16.51
CA HIS A 72 -15.11 7.04 -15.35
C HIS A 72 -14.59 6.47 -14.02
N GLN A 73 -14.49 5.14 -13.90
CA GLN A 73 -14.06 4.47 -12.68
C GLN A 73 -12.54 4.39 -12.51
N TRP A 74 -11.79 4.38 -13.62
CA TRP A 74 -10.33 4.26 -13.59
C TRP A 74 -9.63 5.30 -12.68
N PRO A 75 -10.00 6.60 -12.70
CA PRO A 75 -9.42 7.59 -11.79
C PRO A 75 -9.59 7.24 -10.29
N THR A 76 -10.63 6.51 -9.92
CA THR A 76 -10.81 6.01 -8.55
C THR A 76 -9.80 4.92 -8.24
N VAL A 77 -9.59 3.99 -9.18
CA VAL A 77 -8.56 2.94 -9.05
C VAL A 77 -7.17 3.55 -8.90
N GLU A 78 -6.84 4.57 -9.71
CA GLU A 78 -5.54 5.24 -9.68
C GLU A 78 -5.19 5.85 -8.32
N LYS A 79 -6.19 6.39 -7.61
CA LYS A 79 -6.00 7.00 -6.29
C LYS A 79 -5.57 6.01 -5.21
N PHE A 80 -5.88 4.72 -5.35
CA PHE A 80 -5.50 3.72 -4.34
C PHE A 80 -4.01 3.57 -4.17
N ARG A 81 -3.18 3.87 -5.18
CA ARG A 81 -1.72 3.83 -5.00
C ARG A 81 -1.30 4.71 -3.82
N GLY A 82 -1.79 5.94 -3.79
CA GLY A 82 -1.53 6.89 -2.70
C GLY A 82 -2.11 6.36 -1.39
N GLN A 83 -3.38 5.97 -1.39
CA GLN A 83 -4.06 5.50 -0.18
C GLN A 83 -3.39 4.29 0.47
N ILE A 84 -2.96 3.30 -0.32
CA ILE A 84 -2.24 2.13 0.18
C ILE A 84 -0.88 2.57 0.76
N VAL A 85 -0.13 3.41 0.04
CA VAL A 85 1.16 3.94 0.51
C VAL A 85 0.99 4.73 1.81
N ASP A 86 -0.03 5.58 1.91
CA ASP A 86 -0.31 6.38 3.11
C ASP A 86 -0.67 5.47 4.30
N ARG A 87 -1.47 4.42 4.08
CA ARG A 87 -1.84 3.46 5.12
C ARG A 87 -0.65 2.65 5.63
N VAL A 88 0.22 2.16 4.76
CA VAL A 88 1.43 1.43 5.19
C VAL A 88 2.43 2.36 5.87
N THR A 89 2.57 3.60 5.39
CA THR A 89 3.42 4.62 6.02
C THR A 89 2.93 4.88 7.44
N HIS A 90 1.64 5.17 7.60
CA HIS A 90 1.02 5.36 8.91
C HIS A 90 1.22 4.13 9.81
N ARG A 91 0.98 2.91 9.31
CA ARG A 91 1.17 1.68 10.11
C ARG A 91 2.58 1.54 10.66
N LEU A 92 3.60 1.89 9.87
CA LEU A 92 5.01 1.81 10.28
C LEU A 92 5.42 2.94 11.25
N SER A 93 4.70 4.07 11.23
CA SER A 93 5.02 5.29 11.98
C SER A 93 4.07 5.60 13.14
N SER A 94 3.01 4.80 13.39
CA SER A 94 1.99 5.10 14.41
C SER A 94 2.17 4.33 15.72
N GLU A 95 2.83 3.17 15.70
CA GLU A 95 2.92 2.28 16.86
C GLU A 95 4.37 2.00 17.27
N ALA A 96 4.61 2.00 18.58
CA ALA A 96 5.90 1.66 19.18
C ALA A 96 6.27 0.22 18.83
N GLN A 97 5.29 -0.68 18.92
CA GLN A 97 5.44 -2.11 18.70
C GLN A 97 4.80 -2.49 17.37
N ILE A 98 5.55 -3.22 16.56
CA ILE A 98 5.06 -3.81 15.31
C ILE A 98 5.80 -5.13 15.11
N SER A 99 5.08 -6.17 14.68
CA SER A 99 5.72 -7.46 14.44
C SER A 99 6.56 -7.46 13.16
N ALA A 100 7.48 -8.42 13.06
CA ALA A 100 8.27 -8.64 11.85
C ALA A 100 7.40 -8.95 10.64
N ASN A 101 6.35 -9.77 10.81
CA ASN A 101 5.44 -10.10 9.72
C ASN A 101 4.65 -8.88 9.22
N GLU A 102 4.11 -8.07 10.13
CA GLU A 102 3.39 -6.84 9.74
C GLU A 102 4.31 -5.83 9.06
N SER A 103 5.54 -5.70 9.56
CA SER A 103 6.56 -4.85 8.95
C SER A 103 6.92 -5.35 7.55
N ALA A 104 7.15 -6.66 7.38
CA ALA A 104 7.46 -7.28 6.10
C ALA A 104 6.33 -7.04 5.07
N VAL A 105 5.08 -7.26 5.47
CA VAL A 105 3.90 -7.06 4.61
C VAL A 105 3.76 -5.59 4.20
N ALA A 106 3.88 -4.65 5.15
CA ALA A 106 3.78 -3.22 4.88
C ALA A 106 4.93 -2.73 3.97
N LEU A 107 6.17 -3.18 4.23
CA LEU A 107 7.34 -2.81 3.45
C LEU A 107 7.31 -3.42 2.05
N ALA A 108 6.87 -4.67 1.89
CA ALA A 108 6.71 -5.31 0.58
C ALA A 108 5.65 -4.59 -0.27
N ALA A 109 4.54 -4.16 0.34
CA ALA A 109 3.53 -3.36 -0.32
C ALA A 109 4.10 -2.00 -0.76
N ALA A 110 4.80 -1.29 0.14
CA ALA A 110 5.44 -0.01 -0.16
C ALA A 110 6.49 -0.14 -1.27
N ALA A 111 7.36 -1.16 -1.19
CA ALA A 111 8.40 -1.43 -2.17
C ALA A 111 7.82 -1.70 -3.56
N SER A 112 6.78 -2.53 -3.63
CA SER A 112 6.11 -2.88 -4.89
C SER A 112 5.43 -1.66 -5.53
N LEU A 113 4.79 -0.81 -4.73
CA LEU A 113 4.07 0.36 -5.25
C LEU A 113 5.02 1.50 -5.61
N LYS A 114 6.04 1.78 -4.78
CA LYS A 114 6.98 2.89 -4.96
C LYS A 114 8.18 2.52 -5.86
N GLY A 115 8.38 1.24 -6.17
CA GLY A 115 9.50 0.76 -6.98
C GLY A 115 10.85 0.89 -6.26
N LEU A 116 10.87 0.57 -4.97
CA LEU A 116 12.06 0.71 -4.12
C LEU A 116 12.99 -0.51 -4.29
N ASP A 117 14.29 -0.25 -4.29
CA ASP A 117 15.30 -1.30 -4.10
C ASP A 117 15.51 -1.60 -2.60
N SER A 118 16.32 -2.62 -2.28
CA SER A 118 16.53 -3.06 -0.90
C SER A 118 17.04 -1.94 0.02
N ALA A 119 17.98 -1.12 -0.47
CA ALA A 119 18.53 -0.01 0.29
C ALA A 119 17.47 1.07 0.56
N ALA A 120 16.64 1.40 -0.43
CA ALA A 120 15.56 2.36 -0.28
C ALA A 120 14.42 1.85 0.61
N VAL A 121 14.16 0.53 0.63
CA VAL A 121 13.18 -0.06 1.56
C VAL A 121 13.66 0.05 3.01
N LEU A 122 14.95 -0.23 3.26
CA LEU A 122 15.55 -0.06 4.59
C LEU A 122 15.50 1.42 5.04
N ALA A 123 15.90 2.34 4.15
CA ALA A 123 15.84 3.77 4.44
C ALA A 123 14.41 4.23 4.75
N PHE A 124 13.43 3.79 3.96
CA PHE A 124 12.02 4.09 4.17
C PHE A 124 11.52 3.55 5.51
N PHE A 125 11.90 2.31 5.89
CA PHE A 125 11.55 1.74 7.19
C PHE A 125 12.10 2.61 8.33
N LEU A 126 13.39 2.90 8.32
CA LEU A 126 14.05 3.69 9.37
C LEU A 126 13.46 5.10 9.49
N GLU A 127 13.11 5.74 8.38
CA GLU A 127 12.42 7.04 8.38
C GLU A 127 11.09 6.99 9.13
N GLN A 128 10.29 5.93 8.94
CA GLN A 128 9.01 5.79 9.66
C GLN A 128 9.23 5.56 11.16
N ARG A 129 10.24 4.77 11.52
CA ARG A 129 10.60 4.54 12.93
C ARG A 129 11.09 5.82 13.60
N CYS A 130 11.92 6.61 12.92
CA CYS A 130 12.35 7.93 13.41
C CYS A 130 11.17 8.90 13.54
N THR A 131 10.24 8.89 12.58
CA THR A 131 9.03 9.72 12.62
C THR A 131 8.20 9.42 13.86
N TRP A 132 7.99 8.14 14.19
CA TRP A 132 7.30 7.74 15.42
C TRP A 132 8.02 8.28 16.66
N VAL A 133 9.34 8.09 16.77
CA VAL A 133 10.14 8.57 17.91
C VAL A 133 10.03 10.08 18.07
N SER A 134 10.19 10.84 16.99
CA SER A 134 10.09 12.29 17.02
C SER A 134 8.70 12.78 17.42
N ALA A 135 7.65 12.14 16.90
CA ALA A 135 6.26 12.46 17.25
C ALA A 135 5.98 12.18 18.73
N HIS A 136 6.43 11.02 19.23
CA HIS A 136 6.24 10.60 20.61
C HIS A 136 6.97 11.52 21.60
N LEU A 137 8.25 11.85 21.34
CA LEU A 137 9.01 12.81 22.14
C LEU A 137 8.40 14.22 22.12
N SER A 138 7.91 14.67 20.97
CA SER A 138 7.28 15.99 20.84
C SER A 138 5.96 16.06 21.62
N ALA A 139 5.16 15.00 21.58
CA ALA A 139 3.93 14.89 22.36
C ALA A 139 4.21 14.92 23.87
N ALA A 140 5.24 14.19 24.33
CA ALA A 140 5.67 14.21 25.71
C ALA A 140 6.17 15.59 26.17
N ALA A 141 6.94 16.28 25.34
CA ALA A 141 7.44 17.63 25.64
C ALA A 141 6.33 18.70 25.71
N GLY A 142 5.26 18.54 24.92
CA GLY A 142 4.10 19.44 24.94
C GLY A 142 3.18 19.25 26.16
N GLY A 143 3.23 18.07 26.81
CA GLY A 143 2.43 17.73 27.99
C GLY A 143 3.04 18.24 29.30
N ALA A 144 3.23 19.56 29.41
CA ALA A 144 4.07 20.30 30.38
C ALA A 144 3.78 20.14 31.90
N GLN A 145 3.21 19.03 32.37
CA GLN A 145 3.02 18.69 33.79
C GLN A 145 3.51 17.27 34.14
N ALA A 146 4.39 16.69 33.33
CA ALA A 146 4.98 15.37 33.57
C ALA A 146 6.02 15.41 34.71
N GLY A 147 5.76 14.68 35.79
CA GLY A 147 6.75 14.40 36.84
C GLY A 147 7.92 13.54 36.32
N ALA A 148 8.99 13.40 37.11
CA ALA A 148 10.18 12.63 36.72
C ALA A 148 9.89 11.17 36.31
N GLU A 149 8.88 10.53 36.93
CA GLU A 149 8.42 9.18 36.57
C GLU A 149 7.89 9.14 35.13
N SER A 150 7.12 10.15 34.70
CA SER A 150 6.57 10.23 33.35
C SER A 150 7.65 10.44 32.27
N VAL A 151 8.72 11.17 32.57
CA VAL A 151 9.86 11.32 31.63
C VAL A 151 10.59 9.98 31.49
N THR A 152 10.74 9.25 32.59
CA THR A 152 11.42 7.95 32.59
C THR A 152 10.65 6.94 31.75
N ASP A 153 9.32 6.89 31.88
CA ASP A 153 8.45 6.02 31.08
C ASP A 153 8.55 6.30 29.58
N VAL A 154 8.50 7.58 29.18
CA VAL A 154 8.65 8.00 27.78
C VAL A 154 10.00 7.57 27.22
N LEU A 155 11.09 7.76 27.98
CA LEU A 155 12.42 7.35 27.54
C LEU A 155 12.56 5.83 27.44
N LEU A 156 11.93 5.07 28.33
CA LEU A 156 11.88 3.60 28.26
C LEU A 156 11.12 3.13 27.02
N GLU A 157 9.97 3.74 26.71
CA GLU A 157 9.19 3.40 25.53
C GLU A 157 9.95 3.69 24.23
N VAL A 158 10.62 4.85 24.15
CA VAL A 158 11.48 5.21 23.01
C VAL A 158 12.66 4.24 22.89
N ALA A 159 13.33 3.90 23.99
CA ALA A 159 14.43 2.95 23.98
C ALA A 159 13.97 1.56 23.47
N ALA A 160 12.82 1.09 23.94
CA ALA A 160 12.22 -0.16 23.48
C ALA A 160 11.86 -0.12 21.98
N ALA A 161 11.30 0.98 21.49
CA ALA A 161 10.95 1.14 20.08
C ALA A 161 12.18 1.18 19.16
N VAL A 162 13.27 1.81 19.60
CA VAL A 162 14.56 1.83 18.88
C VAL A 162 15.18 0.43 18.84
N GLN A 163 15.22 -0.27 19.99
CA GLN A 163 15.73 -1.65 20.06
C GLN A 163 14.95 -2.59 19.15
N LEU A 164 13.60 -2.49 19.17
CA LEU A 164 12.75 -3.26 18.27
C LEU A 164 13.07 -2.92 16.81
N GLY A 165 13.20 -1.63 16.47
CA GLY A 165 13.57 -1.21 15.12
C GLY A 165 14.86 -1.86 14.64
N MET A 166 15.90 -1.89 15.48
CA MET A 166 17.17 -2.56 15.17
C MET A 166 17.03 -4.08 15.02
N CYS A 167 16.22 -4.73 15.86
CA CYS A 167 15.92 -6.16 15.74
C CYS A 167 15.25 -6.47 14.40
N LEU A 168 14.21 -5.71 14.07
CA LEU A 168 13.47 -5.84 12.82
C LEU A 168 14.35 -5.61 11.60
N THR A 169 15.31 -4.67 11.66
CA THR A 169 16.26 -4.52 10.54
C THR A 169 17.10 -5.77 10.33
N GLY A 170 17.51 -6.46 11.38
CA GLY A 170 18.29 -7.70 11.28
C GLY A 170 17.48 -8.91 10.84
N GLU A 171 16.16 -8.91 11.10
CA GLU A 171 15.27 -9.99 10.65
C GLU A 171 14.80 -9.82 9.20
N LEU A 172 14.67 -8.58 8.73
CA LEU A 172 14.01 -8.26 7.45
C LEU A 172 14.97 -8.00 6.28
N PHE A 173 16.24 -7.67 6.54
CA PHE A 173 17.23 -7.24 5.53
C PHE A 173 18.57 -7.97 5.70
#